data_AF-A0A7S0PBY5-F1
#
_entry.id   AF-A0A7S0PBY5-F1
#
_cell.length_a   1.000
_cell.length_b   1.000
_cell.length_c   1.000
_cell.angle_alpha   90.00
_cell.angle_beta   90.00
_cell.angle_gamma   90.00
#
_symmetry.space_group_name_H-M   'P 1'
#
loop_
_entity.id
_entity.type
_entity.pdbx_description
1 polymer ?
#
loop_
_entity_poly.entity_id
_entity_poly.type
_entity_poly.pdbx_seq_one_letter_code
_entity_poly.pdbx_strand_id
1 'polypeptide(L)'
;EEGEEGEEQDDAEEEAEARLKETSRQYIKFWKQYGKSIKLGVIEDTSNRSKLAKLLRFRTTKSTDSDDLFSLEEYVARMKPWQKQIYIIAAESLEAAEASPFLETLKAKDLEVIYMTDPIDEYAVQQLKEYDGQKLICVTKEGLSIEESDEEKKAFEDAKAATEPLCTLMKEVLGEKVEKVVVSTRLAESPCCLVTGEYGWSARMEQIMKAQALRDASMSTYMASKKTMEVNPSHPIVVSLRQKAAHDRADRTVKDLIWLMYDTALLTSGFSLEEPVTFAGRIHRLIMLGLGVGDDDEDADAGATGSAEALSDLPPLDAAEGEDASGMEEVD
;
A
#
# COMPACT_ATOMS: atom_id res chain seq x y z
N GLU A 1 -1.89 5.13 -61.22
CA GLU A 1 -1.67 6.40 -60.49
C GLU A 1 -2.38 6.38 -59.14
N GLU A 2 -3.71 6.42 -59.02
CA GLU A 2 -4.37 6.41 -57.68
C GLU A 2 -4.16 5.13 -56.84
N GLY A 3 -3.80 3.99 -57.44
CA GLY A 3 -3.53 2.73 -56.72
C GLY A 3 -2.07 2.52 -56.27
N GLU A 4 -1.11 3.12 -56.98
CA GLU A 4 0.32 3.04 -56.60
C GLU A 4 0.66 4.05 -55.50
N GLU A 5 0.01 5.23 -55.50
CA GLU A 5 0.17 6.22 -54.42
C GLU A 5 -0.43 5.74 -53.08
N GLY A 6 -1.48 4.90 -53.11
CA GLY A 6 -2.06 4.27 -51.92
C GLY A 6 -1.20 3.14 -51.35
N GLU A 7 -0.61 2.30 -52.21
CA GLU A 7 0.32 1.23 -51.79
C GLU A 7 1.64 1.80 -51.23
N GLU A 8 2.20 2.86 -51.84
CA GLU A 8 3.41 3.53 -51.31
C GLU A 8 3.15 4.25 -49.97
N GLN A 9 1.94 4.74 -49.74
CA GLN A 9 1.56 5.41 -48.49
C GLN A 9 1.34 4.40 -47.35
N ASP A 10 0.72 3.25 -47.64
CA ASP A 10 0.55 2.15 -46.69
C ASP A 10 1.92 1.52 -46.31
N ASP A 11 2.81 1.30 -47.29
CA ASP A 11 4.17 0.79 -47.04
C ASP A 11 5.02 1.75 -46.17
N ALA A 12 4.87 3.07 -46.38
CA ALA A 12 5.56 4.09 -45.60
C ALA A 12 5.03 4.18 -44.15
N GLU A 13 3.72 4.02 -43.95
CA GLU A 13 3.12 3.94 -42.62
C GLU A 13 3.57 2.68 -41.87
N GLU A 14 3.62 1.53 -42.54
CA GLU A 14 4.11 0.28 -41.95
C GLU A 14 5.60 0.36 -41.56
N GLU A 15 6.46 0.94 -42.41
CA GLU A 15 7.87 1.13 -42.10
C GLU A 15 8.09 2.11 -40.92
N ALA A 16 7.29 3.18 -40.85
CA ALA A 16 7.32 4.13 -39.75
C ALA A 16 6.90 3.47 -38.42
N GLU A 17 5.82 2.68 -38.42
CA GLU A 17 5.42 1.90 -37.25
C GLU A 17 6.48 0.90 -36.81
N ALA A 18 7.11 0.21 -37.75
CA ALA A 18 8.17 -0.75 -37.46
C ALA A 18 9.37 -0.07 -36.77
N ARG A 19 9.79 1.10 -37.26
CA ARG A 19 10.86 1.91 -36.67
C ARG A 19 10.51 2.43 -35.27
N LEU A 20 9.26 2.85 -35.05
CA LEU A 20 8.78 3.26 -33.72
C LEU A 20 8.80 2.10 -32.73
N LYS A 21 8.33 0.92 -33.14
CA LYS A 21 8.37 -0.32 -32.34
C LYS A 21 9.81 -0.73 -32.01
N GLU A 22 10.73 -0.63 -32.96
CA GLU A 22 12.14 -0.92 -32.73
C GLU A 22 12.77 0.07 -31.74
N THR A 23 12.55 1.36 -31.95
CA THR A 23 13.06 2.43 -31.07
C THR A 23 12.53 2.26 -29.65
N SER A 24 11.25 1.91 -29.50
CA SER A 24 10.64 1.61 -28.21
C SER A 24 11.33 0.43 -27.52
N ARG A 25 11.57 -0.68 -28.23
CA ARG A 25 12.31 -1.84 -27.69
C ARG A 25 13.74 -1.49 -27.27
N GLN A 26 14.45 -0.69 -28.07
CA GLN A 26 15.80 -0.22 -27.72
C GLN A 26 15.76 0.64 -26.46
N TYR A 27 14.77 1.53 -26.34
CA TYR A 27 14.59 2.35 -25.15
C TYR A 27 14.25 1.54 -23.90
N ILE A 28 13.41 0.50 -24.01
CA ILE A 28 13.12 -0.40 -22.88
C ILE A 28 14.39 -1.08 -22.38
N LYS A 29 15.30 -1.50 -23.27
CA LYS A 29 16.62 -2.04 -22.89
C LYS A 29 17.45 -1.00 -22.14
N PHE A 30 17.51 0.23 -22.66
CA PHE A 30 18.17 1.35 -21.97
C PHE A 30 17.56 1.59 -20.58
N TRP A 31 16.24 1.62 -20.48
CA TRP A 31 15.51 1.87 -19.24
C TRP A 31 15.77 0.78 -18.19
N LYS A 32 15.79 -0.49 -18.58
CA LYS A 32 16.12 -1.60 -17.68
C LYS A 32 17.53 -1.46 -17.07
N GLN A 33 18.48 -0.91 -17.83
CA GLN A 33 19.86 -0.74 -17.37
C GLN A 33 20.08 0.57 -16.59
N TYR A 34 19.49 1.67 -17.04
CA TYR A 34 19.81 3.03 -16.59
C TYR A 34 18.63 3.78 -15.95
N GLY A 35 17.45 3.17 -15.86
CA GLY A 35 16.24 3.81 -15.32
C GLY A 35 16.42 4.32 -13.90
N LYS A 36 17.18 3.61 -13.05
CA LYS A 36 17.52 4.08 -11.70
C LYS A 36 18.36 5.37 -11.72
N SER A 37 19.27 5.52 -12.67
CA SER A 37 20.06 6.75 -12.85
C SER A 37 19.18 7.91 -13.32
N ILE A 38 18.20 7.65 -14.19
CA ILE A 38 17.22 8.68 -14.59
C ILE A 38 16.37 9.12 -13.39
N LYS A 39 15.88 8.17 -12.58
CA LYS A 39 15.12 8.46 -11.35
C LYS A 39 15.95 9.28 -10.36
N LEU A 40 17.24 8.98 -10.21
CA LEU A 40 18.16 9.80 -9.40
C LEU A 40 18.30 11.22 -9.95
N GLY A 41 18.46 11.36 -11.28
CA GLY A 41 18.47 12.66 -11.93
C GLY A 41 17.19 13.47 -11.69
N VAL A 42 16.01 12.83 -11.67
CA VAL A 42 14.74 13.50 -11.31
C VAL A 42 14.78 14.03 -9.88
N ILE A 43 15.44 13.33 -8.95
CA ILE A 43 15.58 13.78 -7.56
C ILE A 43 16.52 14.98 -7.49
N GLU A 44 17.72 14.87 -8.05
CA GLU A 44 18.82 15.81 -7.83
C GLU A 44 18.84 16.99 -8.82
N ASP A 45 18.66 16.73 -10.12
CA ASP A 45 18.80 17.74 -11.18
C ASP A 45 17.48 18.49 -11.40
N THR A 46 17.24 19.46 -10.53
CA THR A 46 16.08 20.35 -10.61
C THR A 46 15.99 21.08 -11.97
N SER A 47 17.12 21.40 -12.60
CA SER A 47 17.15 22.18 -13.85
C SER A 47 16.68 21.36 -15.06
N ASN A 48 16.94 20.05 -15.06
CA ASN A 48 16.53 19.15 -16.14
C ASN A 48 15.37 18.22 -15.75
N ARG A 49 14.80 18.35 -14.55
CA ARG A 49 13.72 17.49 -14.03
C ARG A 49 12.56 17.31 -15.02
N SER A 50 12.11 18.38 -15.66
CA SER A 50 11.00 18.31 -16.64
C SER A 50 11.36 17.48 -17.88
N LYS A 51 12.62 17.51 -18.33
CA LYS A 51 13.10 16.67 -19.43
C LYS A 51 13.26 15.22 -18.99
N LEU A 52 13.83 15.01 -17.80
CA LEU A 52 14.04 13.68 -17.22
C LEU A 52 12.71 12.98 -16.93
N ALA A 53 11.67 13.72 -16.53
CA ALA A 53 10.34 13.17 -16.30
C ALA A 53 9.74 12.50 -17.56
N LYS A 54 10.04 13.03 -18.76
CA LYS A 54 9.62 12.43 -20.05
C LYS A 54 10.30 11.09 -20.35
N LEU A 55 11.45 10.86 -19.74
CA LEU A 55 12.23 9.62 -19.88
C LEU A 55 11.75 8.52 -18.93
N LEU A 56 10.94 8.85 -17.92
CA LEU A 56 10.43 7.88 -16.97
C LEU A 56 9.54 6.85 -17.67
N ARG A 57 9.65 5.60 -17.24
CA ARG A 57 8.80 4.49 -17.68
C ARG A 57 8.36 3.67 -16.48
N PHE A 58 7.09 3.29 -16.48
CA PHE A 58 6.48 2.56 -15.37
C PHE A 58 5.56 1.46 -15.87
N ARG A 59 5.38 0.43 -15.05
CA ARG A 59 4.23 -0.45 -15.20
C ARG A 59 2.99 0.24 -14.68
N THR A 60 1.85 -0.09 -15.25
CA THR A 60 0.55 0.43 -14.80
C THR A 60 -0.46 -0.70 -14.74
N THR A 61 -1.67 -0.41 -14.24
CA THR A 61 -2.81 -1.33 -14.30
C THR A 61 -3.20 -1.74 -15.72
N LYS A 62 -2.64 -1.11 -16.76
CA LYS A 62 -2.85 -1.45 -18.18
C LYS A 62 -1.73 -2.30 -18.76
N SER A 63 -0.63 -2.50 -18.03
CA SER A 63 0.45 -3.40 -18.44
C SER A 63 -0.05 -4.85 -18.45
N THR A 64 0.17 -5.56 -19.56
CA THR A 64 -0.18 -6.98 -19.69
C THR A 64 1.03 -7.89 -19.53
N ASP A 65 2.21 -7.38 -19.89
CA ASP A 65 3.47 -8.10 -19.83
C ASP A 65 4.54 -7.37 -19.04
N SER A 66 5.60 -8.10 -18.71
CA SER A 66 6.73 -7.57 -17.96
C SER A 66 7.47 -6.40 -18.65
N ASP A 67 7.35 -6.30 -19.97
CA ASP A 67 7.99 -5.30 -20.82
C ASP A 67 7.06 -4.14 -21.18
N ASP A 68 5.79 -4.20 -20.78
CA ASP A 68 4.82 -3.13 -20.99
C ASP A 68 5.08 -1.99 -20.00
N LEU A 69 5.94 -1.08 -20.42
CA LEU A 69 6.30 0.10 -19.67
C LEU A 69 5.83 1.36 -20.40
N PHE A 70 5.04 2.16 -19.71
CA PHE A 70 4.46 3.38 -20.24
C PHE A 70 5.13 4.62 -19.66
N SER A 71 5.24 5.65 -20.49
CA SER A 71 5.63 6.99 -20.08
C SER A 71 4.49 7.73 -19.39
N LEU A 72 4.83 8.82 -18.71
CA LEU A 72 3.82 9.73 -18.16
C LEU A 72 2.99 10.42 -19.25
N GLU A 73 3.58 10.66 -20.43
CA GLU A 73 2.87 11.22 -21.59
C GLU A 73 1.79 10.27 -22.10
N GLU A 74 2.13 8.98 -22.24
CA GLU A 74 1.18 7.94 -22.62
C GLU A 74 0.07 7.75 -21.58
N TYR A 75 0.39 7.87 -20.28
CA TYR A 75 -0.61 7.87 -19.22
C TYR A 75 -1.56 9.06 -19.38
N VAL A 76 -1.02 10.29 -19.55
CA VAL A 76 -1.82 11.51 -19.70
C VAL A 76 -2.73 11.41 -20.93
N ALA A 77 -2.25 10.86 -22.03
CA ALA A 77 -3.05 10.64 -23.24
C ALA A 77 -4.23 9.68 -23.03
N ARG A 78 -4.16 8.78 -22.04
CA ARG A 78 -5.23 7.82 -21.69
C ARG A 78 -6.10 8.27 -20.52
N MET A 79 -5.80 9.41 -19.89
CA MET A 79 -6.61 9.94 -18.79
C MET A 79 -8.04 10.18 -19.25
N LYS A 80 -8.99 9.94 -18.35
CA LYS A 80 -10.39 10.30 -18.63
C LYS A 80 -10.50 11.83 -18.73
N PRO A 81 -11.42 12.40 -19.54
CA PRO A 81 -11.50 13.86 -19.74
C PRO A 81 -11.70 14.68 -18.46
N TRP A 82 -12.30 14.07 -17.43
CA TRP A 82 -12.57 14.69 -16.13
C TRP A 82 -11.46 14.44 -15.09
N GLN A 83 -10.54 13.52 -15.37
CA GLN A 83 -9.47 13.14 -14.45
C GLN A 83 -8.42 14.26 -14.36
N LYS A 84 -8.08 14.67 -13.13
CA LYS A 84 -7.13 15.78 -12.86
C LYS A 84 -5.86 15.34 -12.13
N GLN A 85 -5.72 14.03 -11.90
CA GLN A 85 -4.68 13.45 -11.07
C GLN A 85 -4.09 12.22 -11.76
N ILE A 86 -2.78 12.08 -11.68
CA ILE A 86 -2.07 10.86 -12.06
C ILE A 86 -2.01 9.99 -10.80
N TYR A 87 -2.65 8.83 -10.84
CA TYR A 87 -2.72 7.93 -9.70
C TYR A 87 -1.49 7.02 -9.67
N ILE A 88 -0.86 6.92 -8.51
CA ILE A 88 0.32 6.08 -8.30
C ILE A 88 0.13 5.22 -7.04
N ILE A 89 0.75 4.04 -7.01
CA ILE A 89 0.89 3.22 -5.81
C ILE A 89 2.32 2.74 -5.69
N ALA A 90 2.88 2.91 -4.49
CA ALA A 90 4.20 2.38 -4.15
C ALA A 90 4.06 1.12 -3.29
N ALA A 91 4.74 0.06 -3.68
CA ALA A 91 4.71 -1.23 -3.00
C ALA A 91 6.10 -1.91 -3.01
N GLU A 92 6.23 -3.03 -2.31
CA GLU A 92 7.48 -3.82 -2.31
C GLU A 92 7.66 -4.66 -3.58
N SER A 93 6.57 -5.07 -4.19
CA SER A 93 6.54 -5.86 -5.42
C SER A 93 5.31 -5.48 -6.27
N LEU A 94 5.29 -5.97 -7.52
CA LEU A 94 4.14 -5.73 -8.40
C LEU A 94 2.90 -6.47 -7.88
N GLU A 95 3.07 -7.69 -7.41
CA GLU A 95 2.00 -8.54 -6.87
C GLU A 95 1.35 -7.87 -5.65
N ALA A 96 2.16 -7.28 -4.77
CA ALA A 96 1.67 -6.53 -3.61
C ALA A 96 0.91 -5.26 -4.03
N ALA A 97 1.37 -4.55 -5.07
CA ALA A 97 0.64 -3.41 -5.60
C ALA A 97 -0.71 -3.84 -6.20
N GLU A 98 -0.72 -4.88 -7.02
CA GLU A 98 -1.90 -5.37 -7.73
C GLU A 98 -2.99 -5.90 -6.79
N ALA A 99 -2.61 -6.56 -5.70
CA ALA A 99 -3.50 -7.08 -4.67
C ALA A 99 -3.96 -6.00 -3.67
N SER A 100 -3.52 -4.75 -3.82
CA SER A 100 -3.77 -3.71 -2.83
C SER A 100 -5.24 -3.26 -2.81
N PRO A 101 -5.85 -3.11 -1.61
CA PRO A 101 -7.23 -2.60 -1.47
C PRO A 101 -7.39 -1.17 -1.99
N PHE A 102 -6.30 -0.39 -2.06
CA PHE A 102 -6.32 0.97 -2.57
C PHE A 102 -6.63 1.08 -4.07
N LEU A 103 -6.63 -0.04 -4.80
CA LEU A 103 -6.92 -0.08 -6.24
C LEU A 103 -8.37 -0.43 -6.56
N GLU A 104 -9.17 -0.87 -5.59
CA GLU A 104 -10.49 -1.47 -5.83
C GLU A 104 -11.42 -0.55 -6.62
N THR A 105 -11.72 0.65 -6.11
CA THR A 105 -12.61 1.60 -6.80
C THR A 105 -11.97 2.16 -8.07
N LEU A 106 -10.65 2.35 -8.07
CA LEU A 106 -9.92 2.84 -9.26
C LEU A 106 -10.04 1.83 -10.42
N LYS A 107 -9.87 0.53 -10.14
CA LYS A 107 -10.09 -0.55 -11.10
C LYS A 107 -11.54 -0.62 -11.54
N ALA A 108 -12.50 -0.53 -10.61
CA ALA A 108 -13.93 -0.55 -10.93
C ALA A 108 -14.35 0.60 -11.85
N LYS A 109 -13.72 1.78 -11.72
CA LYS A 109 -13.96 2.97 -12.56
C LYS A 109 -13.01 3.06 -13.77
N ASP A 110 -12.24 2.02 -14.06
CA ASP A 110 -11.28 1.97 -15.17
C ASP A 110 -10.27 3.13 -15.17
N LEU A 111 -9.79 3.49 -13.98
CA LEU A 111 -8.76 4.51 -13.78
C LEU A 111 -7.38 3.87 -13.71
N GLU A 112 -6.50 4.32 -14.60
CA GLU A 112 -5.14 3.80 -14.68
C GLU A 112 -4.33 4.18 -13.43
N VAL A 113 -3.59 3.24 -12.86
CA VAL A 113 -2.68 3.49 -11.72
C VAL A 113 -1.28 3.06 -12.07
N ILE A 114 -0.30 3.90 -11.78
CA ILE A 114 1.13 3.62 -11.97
C ILE A 114 1.66 2.80 -10.80
N TYR A 115 2.34 1.70 -11.09
CA TYR A 115 3.01 0.85 -10.12
C TYR A 115 4.46 1.29 -9.90
N MET A 116 4.81 1.53 -8.65
CA MET A 116 6.14 1.94 -8.19
C MET A 116 6.69 0.91 -7.23
N THR A 117 7.65 0.11 -7.70
CA THR A 117 8.19 -1.04 -6.94
C THR A 117 9.63 -0.80 -6.49
N ASP A 118 10.35 0.17 -7.07
CA ASP A 118 11.70 0.49 -6.63
C ASP A 118 11.67 1.45 -5.44
N PRO A 119 12.54 1.28 -4.42
CA PRO A 119 12.65 2.22 -3.31
C PRO A 119 12.92 3.68 -3.73
N ILE A 120 13.62 3.88 -4.85
CA ILE A 120 13.95 5.23 -5.36
C ILE A 120 12.71 5.96 -5.91
N ASP A 121 11.65 5.24 -6.27
CA ASP A 121 10.41 5.84 -6.81
C ASP A 121 9.74 6.77 -5.79
N GLU A 122 9.71 6.34 -4.53
CA GLU A 122 9.17 7.11 -3.41
C GLU A 122 9.87 8.46 -3.23
N TYR A 123 11.19 8.53 -3.50
CA TYR A 123 11.93 9.79 -3.48
C TYR A 123 11.71 10.62 -4.75
N ALA A 124 11.66 9.96 -5.92
CA ALA A 124 11.46 10.63 -7.20
C ALA A 124 10.12 11.36 -7.27
N VAL A 125 9.04 10.73 -6.81
CA VAL A 125 7.68 11.32 -6.78
C VAL A 125 7.57 12.49 -5.80
N GLN A 126 8.28 12.46 -4.68
CA GLN A 126 8.28 13.60 -3.76
C GLN A 126 8.79 14.88 -4.43
N GLN A 127 9.72 14.75 -5.38
CA GLN A 127 10.24 15.86 -6.18
C GLN A 127 9.39 16.14 -7.42
N LEU A 128 8.81 15.09 -8.04
CA LEU A 128 7.94 15.18 -9.21
C LEU A 128 6.47 15.32 -8.78
N LYS A 129 6.10 16.49 -8.27
CA LYS A 129 4.74 16.76 -7.78
C LYS A 129 3.67 16.83 -8.88
N GLU A 130 4.07 17.26 -10.07
CA GLU A 130 3.18 17.41 -11.22
C GLU A 130 3.89 17.05 -12.52
N TYR A 131 3.10 16.61 -13.50
CA TYR A 131 3.53 16.37 -14.87
C TYR A 131 2.42 16.86 -15.81
N ASP A 132 2.78 17.72 -16.77
CA ASP A 132 1.84 18.32 -17.73
C ASP A 132 0.60 18.98 -17.06
N GLY A 133 0.83 19.67 -15.94
CA GLY A 133 -0.22 20.32 -15.13
C GLY A 133 -1.07 19.35 -14.28
N GLN A 134 -0.86 18.04 -14.38
CA GLN A 134 -1.56 17.03 -13.60
C GLN A 134 -0.76 16.67 -12.34
N LYS A 135 -1.41 16.68 -11.18
CA LYS A 135 -0.75 16.31 -9.91
C LYS A 135 -0.58 14.79 -9.81
N LEU A 136 0.57 14.34 -9.30
CA LEU A 136 0.79 12.95 -8.95
C LEU A 136 0.26 12.70 -7.54
N ILE A 137 -0.67 11.76 -7.38
CA ILE A 137 -1.29 11.42 -6.09
C ILE A 137 -1.09 9.96 -5.77
N CYS A 138 -0.53 9.70 -4.59
CA CYS A 138 -0.38 8.36 -4.07
C CYS A 138 -1.71 7.87 -3.50
N VAL A 139 -2.21 6.76 -4.03
CA VAL A 139 -3.53 6.18 -3.66
C VAL A 139 -3.55 5.60 -2.24
N THR A 140 -2.40 5.49 -1.58
CA THR A 140 -2.27 5.05 -0.18
C THR A 140 -2.28 6.23 0.81
N LYS A 141 -2.40 7.46 0.30
CA LYS A 141 -2.47 8.69 1.09
C LYS A 141 -3.84 9.34 1.06
N GLU A 142 -4.07 10.27 1.98
CA GLU A 142 -5.15 11.25 1.91
C GLU A 142 -5.01 12.16 0.66
N GLY A 143 -6.12 12.75 0.23
CA GLY A 143 -6.16 13.64 -0.94
C GLY A 143 -6.52 12.95 -2.27
N LEU A 144 -6.74 11.63 -2.26
CA LEU A 144 -7.30 10.91 -3.39
C LEU A 144 -8.71 11.44 -3.69
N SER A 145 -8.90 11.99 -4.89
CA SER A 145 -10.20 12.43 -5.38
C SER A 145 -10.58 11.59 -6.58
N ILE A 146 -11.70 10.91 -6.46
CA ILE A 146 -12.34 10.15 -7.54
C ILE A 146 -13.64 10.89 -7.82
N GLU A 147 -13.91 11.24 -9.08
CA GLU A 147 -15.19 11.87 -9.40
C GLU A 147 -16.33 10.88 -9.22
N GLU A 148 -17.41 11.38 -8.62
CA GLU A 148 -18.63 10.63 -8.33
C GLU A 148 -19.82 11.28 -9.03
N SER A 149 -20.72 10.45 -9.53
CA SER A 149 -22.02 10.89 -10.04
C SER A 149 -22.87 11.48 -8.91
N ASP A 150 -23.90 12.25 -9.25
CA ASP A 150 -24.80 12.83 -8.23
C ASP A 150 -25.55 11.75 -7.44
N GLU A 151 -25.81 10.60 -8.05
CA GLU A 151 -26.41 9.43 -7.39
C GLU A 151 -25.42 8.77 -6.41
N GLU A 152 -24.16 8.58 -6.83
CA GLU A 152 -23.09 8.04 -5.97
C GLU A 152 -22.86 8.95 -4.76
N LYS A 153 -22.79 10.27 -4.96
CA LYS A 153 -22.64 11.24 -3.87
C LYS A 153 -23.77 11.15 -2.86
N LYS A 154 -25.01 11.05 -3.32
CA LYS A 154 -26.18 10.94 -2.42
C LYS A 154 -26.13 9.64 -1.63
N ALA A 155 -25.87 8.51 -2.29
CA ALA A 155 -25.73 7.21 -1.62
C ALA A 155 -24.57 7.22 -0.61
N PHE A 156 -23.46 7.89 -0.94
CA PHE A 156 -22.32 8.06 -0.05
C PHE A 156 -22.67 8.87 1.20
N GLU A 157 -23.36 10.03 1.06
CA GLU A 157 -23.75 10.84 2.21
C GLU A 157 -24.72 10.09 3.16
N ASP A 158 -25.67 9.34 2.61
CA ASP A 158 -26.57 8.50 3.41
C ASP A 158 -25.80 7.38 4.13
N ALA A 159 -24.90 6.69 3.43
CA ALA A 159 -24.06 5.63 3.99
C ALA A 159 -23.08 6.15 5.04
N LYS A 160 -22.56 7.36 4.82
CA LYS A 160 -21.66 8.07 5.73
C LYS A 160 -22.38 8.42 7.02
N ALA A 161 -23.54 9.08 6.94
CA ALA A 161 -24.35 9.42 8.10
C ALA A 161 -24.74 8.17 8.92
N ALA A 162 -25.08 7.06 8.25
CA ALA A 162 -25.40 5.82 8.93
C ALA A 162 -24.19 5.18 9.64
N THR A 163 -22.98 5.34 9.10
CA THR A 163 -21.76 4.66 9.58
C THR A 163 -20.95 5.52 10.55
N GLU A 164 -21.19 6.82 10.59
CA GLU A 164 -20.48 7.78 11.45
C GLU A 164 -20.48 7.40 12.95
N PRO A 165 -21.58 6.91 13.56
CA PRO A 165 -21.55 6.45 14.95
C PRO A 165 -20.57 5.29 15.20
N LEU A 166 -20.40 4.40 14.22
CA LEU A 166 -19.43 3.31 14.28
C LEU A 166 -18.00 3.86 14.13
N CYS A 167 -17.78 4.81 13.22
CA CYS A 167 -16.48 5.48 13.09
C CYS A 167 -16.05 6.16 14.41
N THR A 168 -16.98 6.83 15.10
CA THR A 168 -16.71 7.40 16.44
C THR A 168 -16.30 6.32 17.44
N LEU A 169 -17.05 5.21 17.51
CA LEU A 169 -16.70 4.09 18.41
C LEU A 169 -15.34 3.49 18.08
N MET A 170 -15.04 3.28 16.78
CA MET A 170 -13.74 2.76 16.35
C MET A 170 -12.60 3.69 16.77
N LYS A 171 -12.79 5.01 16.64
CA LYS A 171 -11.81 6.00 17.11
C LYS A 171 -11.62 5.96 18.63
N GLU A 172 -12.69 5.80 19.40
CA GLU A 172 -12.63 5.65 20.87
C GLU A 172 -11.86 4.39 21.27
N VAL A 173 -12.12 3.26 20.61
CA VAL A 173 -11.48 1.96 20.91
C VAL A 173 -10.00 1.96 20.51
N LEU A 174 -9.66 2.50 19.35
CA LEU A 174 -8.29 2.53 18.82
C LEU A 174 -7.43 3.64 19.43
N GLY A 175 -8.05 4.63 20.08
CA GLY A 175 -7.36 5.70 20.81
C GLY A 175 -6.33 6.41 19.95
N GLU A 176 -5.06 6.37 20.38
CA GLU A 176 -3.96 7.06 19.70
C GLU A 176 -3.37 6.32 18.49
N LYS A 177 -3.76 5.06 18.25
CA LYS A 177 -3.24 4.26 17.13
C LYS A 177 -3.68 4.81 15.75
N VAL A 178 -4.82 5.51 15.71
CA VAL A 178 -5.32 6.20 14.51
C VAL A 178 -5.51 7.69 14.77
N GLU A 179 -5.35 8.52 13.75
CA GLU A 179 -5.68 9.95 13.82
C GLU A 179 -7.19 10.14 13.86
N LYS A 180 -7.87 9.60 12.85
CA LYS A 180 -9.32 9.64 12.67
C LYS A 180 -9.80 8.35 11.99
N VAL A 181 -11.10 8.08 12.11
CA VAL A 181 -11.78 7.01 11.39
C VAL A 181 -12.86 7.65 10.52
N VAL A 182 -12.84 7.38 9.23
CA VAL A 182 -13.75 8.00 8.24
C VAL A 182 -14.34 6.95 7.32
N VAL A 183 -15.42 7.30 6.63
CA VAL A 183 -16.02 6.45 5.61
C VAL A 183 -15.23 6.62 4.30
N SER A 184 -14.89 5.49 3.68
CA SER A 184 -14.07 5.44 2.47
C SER A 184 -14.90 5.60 1.21
N THR A 185 -14.33 6.30 0.22
CA THR A 185 -14.79 6.30 -1.18
C THR A 185 -13.91 5.45 -2.10
N ARG A 186 -12.80 4.88 -1.61
CA ARG A 186 -11.82 4.14 -2.42
C ARG A 186 -11.95 2.62 -2.33
N LEU A 187 -12.65 2.11 -1.32
CA LEU A 187 -12.86 0.69 -1.08
C LEU A 187 -14.17 0.20 -1.72
N ALA A 188 -14.13 -0.99 -2.32
CA ALA A 188 -15.30 -1.67 -2.87
C ALA A 188 -15.54 -3.02 -2.17
N GLU A 189 -14.51 -3.86 -2.07
CA GLU A 189 -14.58 -5.22 -1.54
C GLU A 189 -13.97 -5.34 -0.14
N SER A 190 -12.97 -4.51 0.18
CA SER A 190 -12.33 -4.56 1.49
C SER A 190 -13.16 -3.85 2.57
N PRO A 191 -13.17 -4.33 3.82
CA PRO A 191 -13.92 -3.72 4.91
C PRO A 191 -13.32 -2.39 5.39
N CYS A 192 -11.99 -2.27 5.37
CA CYS A 192 -11.27 -1.08 5.81
C CYS A 192 -9.82 -1.08 5.32
N CYS A 193 -9.19 0.10 5.30
CA CYS A 193 -7.77 0.29 5.02
C CYS A 193 -7.19 1.41 5.89
N LEU A 194 -5.86 1.54 5.92
CA LEU A 194 -5.16 2.61 6.62
C LEU A 194 -4.42 3.51 5.62
N VAL A 195 -4.78 4.79 5.60
CA VAL A 195 -4.10 5.80 4.77
C VAL A 195 -3.21 6.67 5.63
N THR A 196 -2.18 7.26 5.04
CA THR A 196 -1.37 8.29 5.70
C THR A 196 -1.72 9.69 5.22
N GLY A 197 -1.38 10.71 6.02
CA GLY A 197 -1.57 12.09 5.63
C GLY A 197 -0.85 12.45 4.32
N GLU A 198 -1.38 13.42 3.58
CA GLU A 198 -0.90 13.84 2.25
C GLU A 198 0.63 14.09 2.22
N TYR A 199 1.14 14.80 3.23
CA TYR A 199 2.55 15.18 3.35
C TYR A 199 3.40 14.20 4.18
N GLY A 200 2.79 13.18 4.80
CA GLY A 200 3.49 12.20 5.62
C GLY A 200 4.20 11.12 4.79
N TRP A 201 4.91 10.21 5.46
CA TRP A 201 5.41 9.01 4.80
C TRP A 201 4.26 8.06 4.42
N SER A 202 4.35 7.45 3.24
CA SER A 202 3.54 6.28 2.90
C SER A 202 4.00 5.08 3.75
N ALA A 203 3.22 4.00 3.76
CA ALA A 203 3.64 2.73 4.36
C ALA A 203 4.96 2.23 3.76
N ARG A 204 5.08 2.32 2.43
CA ARG A 204 6.28 1.92 1.70
C ARG A 204 7.50 2.75 2.08
N MET A 205 7.35 4.07 2.18
CA MET A 205 8.43 4.96 2.61
C MET A 205 8.83 4.68 4.06
N GLU A 206 7.88 4.42 4.95
CA GLU A 206 8.14 4.04 6.35
C GLU A 206 9.04 2.78 6.42
N GLN A 207 8.74 1.76 5.62
CA GLN A 207 9.56 0.55 5.52
C GLN A 207 10.97 0.83 4.98
N ILE A 208 11.08 1.61 3.88
CA ILE A 208 12.38 2.00 3.30
C ILE A 208 13.23 2.71 4.36
N MET A 209 12.63 3.66 5.07
CA MET A 209 13.31 4.44 6.09
C MET A 209 13.69 3.59 7.30
N LYS A 210 12.86 2.63 7.73
CA LYS A 210 13.22 1.69 8.82
C LYS A 210 14.37 0.76 8.43
N ALA A 211 14.50 0.40 7.17
CA ALA A 211 15.58 -0.46 6.67
C ALA A 211 16.92 0.26 6.48
N GLN A 212 16.95 1.60 6.52
CA GLN A 212 18.18 2.37 6.34
C GLN A 212 19.02 2.44 7.63
N ALA A 213 20.19 1.80 7.62
CA ALA A 213 21.08 1.69 8.78
C ALA A 213 21.69 3.01 9.27
N LEU A 214 21.87 3.99 8.38
CA LEU A 214 22.51 5.29 8.69
C LEU A 214 21.49 6.41 8.98
N ARG A 215 20.22 6.08 9.17
CA ARG A 215 19.17 7.09 9.36
C ARG A 215 19.23 7.69 10.77
N ASP A 216 19.02 9.00 10.86
CA ASP A 216 18.66 9.63 12.12
C ASP A 216 17.26 9.19 12.57
N ALA A 217 17.16 8.68 13.80
CA ALA A 217 15.91 8.25 14.39
C ALA A 217 14.95 9.42 14.68
N SER A 218 15.46 10.65 14.81
CA SER A 218 14.69 11.84 15.18
C SER A 218 13.64 12.26 14.14
N MET A 219 13.95 12.10 12.85
CA MET A 219 13.02 12.34 11.73
C MET A 219 11.86 11.33 11.70
N SER A 220 12.06 10.19 12.37
CA SER A 220 11.08 9.14 12.73
C SER A 220 9.75 9.70 13.17
N THR A 221 9.82 10.40 14.30
CA THR A 221 8.64 10.75 15.09
C THR A 221 7.80 11.83 14.42
N TYR A 222 8.41 12.67 13.57
CA TYR A 222 7.70 13.76 12.90
C TYR A 222 7.05 13.32 11.58
N MET A 223 7.70 12.39 10.85
CA MET A 223 7.24 11.96 9.52
C MET A 223 6.41 10.67 9.55
N ALA A 224 6.56 9.85 10.60
CA ALA A 224 5.64 8.74 10.91
C ALA A 224 4.33 9.31 11.48
N SER A 225 3.56 9.93 10.59
CA SER A 225 2.24 10.48 10.91
C SER A 225 1.27 9.38 11.34
N LYS A 226 0.34 9.75 12.22
CA LYS A 226 -0.78 8.90 12.62
C LYS A 226 -1.59 8.51 11.39
N LYS A 227 -2.14 7.31 11.41
CA LYS A 227 -2.84 6.72 10.26
C LYS A 227 -4.33 7.05 10.33
N THR A 228 -4.95 7.31 9.21
CA THR A 228 -6.41 7.44 9.12
C THR A 228 -6.99 6.10 8.70
N MET A 229 -7.94 5.59 9.48
CA MET A 229 -8.66 4.37 9.11
C MET A 229 -9.86 4.74 8.26
N GLU A 230 -9.89 4.26 7.02
CA GLU A 230 -11.06 4.39 6.16
C GLU A 230 -11.86 3.09 6.19
N VAL A 231 -13.18 3.21 6.28
CA VAL A 231 -14.10 2.08 6.46
C VAL A 231 -15.09 2.03 5.29
N ASN A 232 -15.29 0.86 4.71
CA ASN A 232 -16.25 0.64 3.63
C ASN A 232 -17.67 0.46 4.21
N PRO A 233 -18.60 1.41 3.99
CA PRO A 233 -19.91 1.38 4.64
C PRO A 233 -20.84 0.29 4.07
N SER A 234 -20.53 -0.22 2.87
CA SER A 234 -21.30 -1.25 2.17
C SER A 234 -20.87 -2.67 2.52
N HIS A 235 -19.70 -2.84 3.13
CA HIS A 235 -19.15 -4.16 3.41
C HIS A 235 -19.97 -4.92 4.48
N PRO A 236 -20.28 -6.21 4.29
CA PRO A 236 -21.11 -6.98 5.24
C PRO A 236 -20.60 -6.98 6.69
N ILE A 237 -19.28 -7.02 6.89
CA ILE A 237 -18.66 -6.92 8.23
C ILE A 237 -19.00 -5.58 8.87
N VAL A 238 -18.87 -4.48 8.13
CA VAL A 238 -19.10 -3.12 8.65
C VAL A 238 -20.59 -2.91 8.95
N VAL A 239 -21.48 -3.39 8.07
CA VAL A 239 -22.93 -3.34 8.30
C VAL A 239 -23.32 -4.11 9.56
N SER A 240 -22.78 -5.32 9.75
CA SER A 240 -23.06 -6.16 10.92
C SER A 240 -22.47 -5.56 12.21
N LEU A 241 -21.25 -5.02 12.13
CA LEU A 241 -20.59 -4.37 13.26
C LEU A 241 -21.34 -3.12 13.69
N ARG A 242 -21.86 -2.33 12.73
CA ARG A 242 -22.72 -1.18 13.01
C ARG A 242 -23.99 -1.59 13.77
N GLN A 243 -24.65 -2.66 13.35
CA GLN A 243 -25.86 -3.15 14.02
C GLN A 243 -25.58 -3.61 15.46
N LYS A 244 -24.50 -4.38 15.66
CA LYS A 244 -24.08 -4.83 16.99
C LYS A 244 -23.71 -3.65 17.90
N ALA A 245 -22.90 -2.72 17.40
CA ALA A 245 -22.51 -1.52 18.14
C ALA A 245 -23.69 -0.61 18.50
N ALA A 246 -24.75 -0.58 17.68
CA ALA A 246 -25.96 0.18 17.97
C ALA A 246 -26.80 -0.45 19.10
N HIS A 247 -26.73 -1.77 19.27
CA HIS A 247 -27.41 -2.48 20.36
C HIS A 247 -26.62 -2.37 21.68
N ASP A 248 -25.31 -2.64 21.64
CA ASP A 248 -24.42 -2.52 22.80
C ASP A 248 -23.05 -1.99 22.38
N ARG A 249 -22.73 -0.76 22.80
CA ARG A 249 -21.40 -0.13 22.55
C ARG A 249 -20.32 -0.68 23.49
N ALA A 250 -20.70 -1.29 24.61
CA ALA A 250 -19.75 -1.80 25.60
C ALA A 250 -19.33 -3.24 25.32
N ASP A 251 -19.98 -3.92 24.38
CA ASP A 251 -19.72 -5.31 23.99
C ASP A 251 -18.23 -5.55 23.72
N ARG A 252 -17.64 -6.47 24.50
CA ARG A 252 -16.23 -6.85 24.41
C ARG A 252 -15.91 -7.43 23.03
N THR A 253 -16.83 -8.21 22.44
CA THR A 253 -16.66 -8.80 21.12
C THR A 253 -16.59 -7.73 20.03
N VAL A 254 -17.40 -6.66 20.13
CA VAL A 254 -17.32 -5.53 19.18
C VAL A 254 -15.94 -4.86 19.24
N LYS A 255 -15.41 -4.63 20.45
CA LYS A 255 -14.08 -4.03 20.62
C LYS A 255 -12.96 -4.92 20.08
N ASP A 256 -13.01 -6.22 20.36
CA ASP A 256 -12.03 -7.19 19.86
C ASP A 256 -12.05 -7.26 18.32
N LEU A 257 -13.24 -7.21 17.70
CA LEU A 257 -13.39 -7.18 16.24
C LEU A 257 -12.83 -5.87 15.62
N ILE A 258 -13.03 -4.72 16.27
CA ILE A 258 -12.45 -3.44 15.82
C ILE A 258 -10.91 -3.53 15.79
N TRP A 259 -10.31 -4.08 16.86
CA TRP A 259 -8.87 -4.30 16.92
C TRP A 259 -8.38 -5.25 15.82
N LEU A 260 -9.09 -6.36 15.58
CA LEU A 260 -8.72 -7.29 14.51
C LEU A 260 -8.79 -6.64 13.12
N MET A 261 -9.84 -5.85 12.87
CA MET A 261 -9.98 -5.10 11.62
C MET A 261 -8.81 -4.12 11.45
N TYR A 262 -8.41 -3.43 12.51
CA TYR A 262 -7.26 -2.52 12.48
C TYR A 262 -5.94 -3.25 12.19
N ASP A 263 -5.65 -4.36 12.89
CA ASP A 263 -4.40 -5.10 12.69
C ASP A 263 -4.33 -5.74 11.29
N THR A 264 -5.46 -6.21 10.78
CA THR A 264 -5.56 -6.75 9.41
C THR A 264 -5.42 -5.63 8.37
N ALA A 265 -5.96 -4.45 8.65
CA ALA A 265 -5.79 -3.27 7.81
C ALA A 265 -4.33 -2.78 7.80
N LEU A 266 -3.58 -2.90 8.92
CA LEU A 266 -2.13 -2.62 8.94
C LEU A 266 -1.38 -3.48 7.93
N LEU A 267 -1.62 -4.80 7.95
CA LEU A 267 -0.98 -5.74 7.03
C LEU A 267 -1.32 -5.46 5.57
N THR A 268 -2.61 -5.37 5.25
CA THR A 268 -3.09 -5.15 3.87
C THR A 268 -2.75 -3.77 3.32
N SER A 269 -2.51 -2.78 4.20
CA SER A 269 -2.08 -1.43 3.81
C SER A 269 -0.54 -1.29 3.75
N GLY A 270 0.22 -2.37 3.98
CA GLY A 270 1.68 -2.39 3.87
C GLY A 270 2.44 -1.86 5.08
N PHE A 271 1.79 -1.73 6.24
CA PHE A 271 2.45 -1.34 7.49
C PHE A 271 2.98 -2.56 8.25
N SER A 272 3.99 -2.33 9.09
CA SER A 272 4.50 -3.35 10.02
C SER A 272 3.58 -3.47 11.25
N LEU A 273 3.35 -4.70 11.70
CA LEU A 273 2.74 -4.95 13.00
C LEU A 273 3.73 -4.64 14.12
N GLU A 274 3.34 -3.78 15.05
CA GLU A 274 4.14 -3.45 16.24
C GLU A 274 4.09 -4.58 17.29
N GLU A 275 2.93 -5.22 17.43
CA GLU A 275 2.67 -6.23 18.47
C GLU A 275 2.16 -7.56 17.88
N PRO A 276 3.01 -8.35 17.17
CA PRO A 276 2.58 -9.58 16.51
C PRO A 276 1.98 -10.63 17.47
N VAL A 277 2.49 -10.69 18.70
CA VAL A 277 2.02 -11.64 19.73
C VAL A 277 0.60 -11.30 20.19
N THR A 278 0.31 -10.02 20.42
CA THR A 278 -1.02 -9.54 20.79
C THR A 278 -2.02 -9.82 19.67
N PHE A 279 -1.65 -9.55 18.42
CA PHE A 279 -2.46 -9.87 17.25
C PHE A 279 -2.76 -11.38 17.13
N ALA A 280 -1.73 -12.23 17.27
CA ALA A 280 -1.90 -13.68 17.25
C ALA A 280 -2.84 -14.16 18.36
N GLY A 281 -2.73 -13.60 19.57
CA GLY A 281 -3.64 -13.89 20.68
C GLY A 281 -5.10 -13.57 20.37
N ARG A 282 -5.38 -12.44 19.69
CA ARG A 282 -6.73 -12.08 19.22
C ARG A 282 -7.26 -13.07 18.17
N ILE A 283 -6.42 -13.48 17.23
CA ILE A 283 -6.78 -14.51 16.24
C ILE A 283 -7.12 -15.83 16.95
N HIS A 284 -6.29 -16.30 17.87
CA HIS A 284 -6.54 -17.54 18.60
C HIS A 284 -7.87 -17.49 19.36
N ARG A 285 -8.20 -16.36 20.00
CA ARG A 285 -9.50 -16.16 20.67
C ARG A 285 -10.68 -16.27 19.71
N LEU A 286 -10.57 -15.71 18.51
CA LEU A 286 -11.63 -15.81 17.50
C LEU A 286 -11.78 -17.21 16.93
N ILE A 287 -10.67 -17.93 16.74
CA ILE A 287 -10.70 -19.35 16.33
C ILE A 287 -11.39 -20.17 17.42
N MET A 288 -11.03 -19.95 18.69
CA MET A 288 -11.69 -20.59 19.84
C MET A 288 -13.20 -20.33 19.84
N LEU A 289 -13.61 -19.07 19.69
CA LEU A 289 -15.03 -18.70 19.64
C LEU A 289 -15.75 -19.30 18.43
N GLY A 290 -15.12 -19.34 17.25
CA GLY A 290 -15.69 -19.94 16.04
C GLY A 290 -15.82 -21.46 16.11
N LEU A 291 -14.96 -22.13 16.89
CA LEU A 291 -15.03 -23.56 17.15
C LEU A 291 -15.92 -23.92 18.36
N GLY A 292 -16.44 -22.92 19.08
CA GLY A 292 -17.19 -23.12 20.33
C GLY A 292 -16.33 -23.66 21.47
N VAL A 293 -15.02 -23.42 21.43
CA VAL A 293 -14.07 -23.82 22.47
C VAL A 293 -13.87 -22.62 23.40
N GLY A 294 -14.32 -22.71 24.66
CA GLY A 294 -14.02 -21.70 25.67
C GLY A 294 -15.13 -20.67 25.97
N ASP A 295 -16.39 -21.12 26.10
CA ASP A 295 -17.41 -20.40 26.88
C ASP A 295 -17.33 -20.85 28.34
N ASP A 296 -16.25 -20.49 29.02
CA ASP A 296 -16.23 -20.43 30.48
C ASP A 296 -15.71 -19.04 30.85
N ASP A 297 -16.66 -18.15 31.14
CA ASP A 297 -16.41 -16.91 31.87
C ASP A 297 -15.87 -17.28 33.26
N GLU A 298 -14.54 -17.43 33.38
CA GLU A 298 -13.84 -17.22 34.64
C GLU A 298 -12.56 -16.40 34.39
N ASP A 299 -12.64 -15.15 34.86
CA ASP A 299 -11.54 -14.28 35.32
C ASP A 299 -10.15 -14.42 34.68
N ALA A 300 -9.77 -13.42 33.89
CA ALA A 300 -8.36 -13.06 33.69
C ALA A 300 -8.15 -11.55 33.76
N ASP A 301 -8.64 -10.94 34.85
CA ASP A 301 -7.89 -9.88 35.53
C ASP A 301 -7.14 -10.52 36.71
N ALA A 302 -6.13 -11.34 36.40
CA ALA A 302 -5.17 -11.82 37.37
C ALA A 302 -3.86 -12.17 36.67
N GLY A 303 -2.84 -11.35 36.89
CA GLY A 303 -1.46 -11.79 37.04
C GLY A 303 -0.80 -12.45 35.82
N ALA A 304 0.08 -11.68 35.19
CA ALA A 304 1.21 -12.22 34.46
C ALA A 304 2.05 -13.17 35.35
N THR A 305 1.77 -14.47 35.34
CA THR A 305 2.71 -15.56 35.70
C THR A 305 2.14 -16.87 35.18
N GLY A 306 2.64 -17.40 34.06
CA GLY A 306 2.19 -18.73 33.62
C GLY A 306 2.57 -19.15 32.21
N SER A 307 3.82 -18.96 31.77
CA SER A 307 4.32 -19.65 30.57
C SER A 307 5.86 -19.75 30.55
N ALA A 308 6.45 -20.26 31.63
CA ALA A 308 7.87 -20.61 31.68
C ALA A 308 8.14 -22.12 31.79
N GLU A 309 7.11 -22.98 31.92
CA GLU A 309 7.31 -24.42 32.16
C GLU A 309 7.05 -25.31 30.94
N ALA A 310 6.96 -24.76 29.71
CA ALA A 310 6.75 -25.54 28.49
C ALA A 310 7.98 -25.58 27.54
N LEU A 311 9.16 -25.19 28.02
CA LEU A 311 10.42 -25.23 27.24
C LEU A 311 11.50 -26.14 27.84
N SER A 312 11.20 -26.92 28.88
CA SER A 312 12.18 -27.81 29.53
C SER A 312 12.22 -29.24 28.98
N ASP A 313 11.49 -29.56 27.92
CA ASP A 313 11.38 -30.94 27.39
C ASP A 313 11.86 -31.07 25.95
N LEU A 314 12.94 -30.36 25.60
CA LEU A 314 13.72 -30.65 24.40
C LEU A 314 14.91 -31.54 24.78
N PRO A 315 15.11 -32.69 24.09
CA PRO A 315 16.25 -33.56 24.38
C PRO A 315 17.57 -32.85 24.05
N PRO A 316 18.63 -33.04 24.86
CA PRO A 316 19.91 -32.40 24.61
C PRO A 316 20.51 -32.90 23.29
N LEU A 317 20.92 -31.96 22.44
CA LEU A 317 21.71 -32.25 21.24
C LEU A 317 23.09 -32.73 21.67
N ASP A 318 23.43 -33.96 21.28
CA ASP A 318 24.71 -34.60 21.53
C ASP A 318 25.88 -33.71 21.09
N ALA A 319 26.80 -33.50 22.02
CA ALA A 319 28.09 -32.88 21.80
C ALA A 319 28.97 -33.81 20.96
N ALA A 320 29.33 -33.37 19.76
CA ALA A 320 30.47 -33.93 19.04
C ALA A 320 31.76 -33.45 19.74
N GLU A 321 32.59 -34.43 20.10
CA GLU A 321 33.85 -34.30 20.79
C GLU A 321 34.81 -33.32 20.09
N GLY A 322 35.33 -32.38 20.88
CA GLY A 322 36.52 -31.60 20.55
C GLY A 322 37.52 -31.77 21.68
N GLU A 323 38.51 -32.64 21.48
CA GLU A 323 39.67 -32.75 22.36
C GLU A 323 40.57 -31.52 22.22
N ASP A 324 40.94 -30.95 23.36
CA ASP A 324 41.96 -29.92 23.56
C ASP A 324 43.35 -30.37 23.10
N ALA A 325 44.09 -29.48 22.44
CA ALA A 325 45.56 -29.41 22.57
C ALA A 325 46.11 -28.03 22.16
N SER A 326 46.32 -27.22 23.20
CA SER A 326 47.37 -26.21 23.41
C SER A 326 48.37 -25.87 22.28
N GLY A 327 48.63 -24.58 22.08
CA GLY A 327 49.88 -24.10 21.48
C GLY A 327 49.91 -22.59 21.20
N MET A 328 50.31 -21.80 22.19
CA MET A 328 50.80 -20.42 22.00
C MET A 328 52.03 -20.41 21.09
N GLU A 329 52.09 -19.49 20.14
CA GLU A 329 53.36 -18.85 19.75
C GLU A 329 53.09 -17.46 19.14
N GLU A 330 53.60 -16.42 19.80
CA GLU A 330 53.89 -15.11 19.22
C GLU A 330 55.01 -15.25 18.19
N VAL A 331 54.96 -14.47 17.09
CA VAL A 331 56.17 -13.92 16.46
C VAL A 331 55.79 -12.71 15.57
N ASP A 332 56.43 -11.58 15.90
CA ASP A 332 56.80 -10.38 15.14
C ASP A 332 56.02 -9.96 13.86
#